data_AF-G3UWQ1-F1
#
_entry.id   AF-G3UWQ1-F1
#
_cell.length_a   1.000
_cell.length_b   1.000
_cell.length_c   1.000
_cell.angle_alpha   90.00
_cell.angle_beta   90.00
_cell.angle_gamma   90.00
#
_symmetry.space_group_name_H-M   'P 1'
#
loop_
_entity.id
_entity.type
_entity.pdbx_description
1 polymer ?
#
loop_
_entity_poly.entity_id
_entity_poly.type
_entity_poly.pdbx_seq_one_letter_code
_entity_poly.pdbx_strand_id
1 'polypeptide(L)' 'GGGCPAGGNDFQWCFSQVKGAVDEDVAEADIISTVEFNYSGDLLATGDKGGRVVIFQREQEIKLLNYGK' A
#
# COMPACT_ATOMS: atom_id res chain seq x y z
N GLY A 1 4.19 9.64 -15.81
CA GLY A 1 2.74 9.81 -15.60
C GLY A 1 2.54 11.05 -14.76
N GLY A 2 1.69 11.97 -15.21
CA GLY A 2 1.57 13.33 -14.67
C GLY A 2 1.05 13.36 -13.23
N GLY A 3 1.74 14.11 -12.37
CA GLY A 3 1.19 14.52 -11.09
C GLY A 3 0.24 15.70 -11.28
N CYS A 4 -0.96 15.57 -10.75
CA CYS A 4 -1.97 16.62 -10.71
C CYS A 4 -1.36 17.86 -10.02
N PRO A 5 -1.43 19.07 -10.59
CA PRO A 5 -1.04 20.27 -9.87
C PRO A 5 -2.09 20.55 -8.79
N ALA A 6 -1.78 20.21 -7.53
CA ALA A 6 -2.62 20.59 -6.40
C ALA A 6 -2.49 22.11 -6.18
N GLY A 7 -3.36 22.87 -6.83
CA GLY A 7 -3.61 24.26 -6.48
C GLY A 7 -4.62 24.31 -5.34
N GLY A 8 -4.20 24.78 -4.16
CA GLY A 8 -5.04 24.85 -2.96
C GLY A 8 -4.77 23.71 -1.97
N ASN A 9 -5.25 23.85 -0.73
CA ASN A 9 -4.99 23.00 0.44
C ASN A 9 -5.49 21.53 0.33
N ASP A 10 -5.48 20.94 -0.86
CA ASP A 10 -5.90 19.58 -1.13
C ASP A 10 -4.76 18.58 -0.85
N PHE A 11 -5.12 17.41 -0.34
CA PHE A 11 -4.17 16.33 -0.12
C PHE A 11 -3.59 15.85 -1.46
N GLN A 12 -2.26 15.93 -1.59
CA GLN A 12 -1.56 15.39 -2.75
C GLN A 12 -1.33 13.88 -2.57
N TRP A 13 -2.13 13.08 -3.27
CA TRP A 13 -1.92 11.64 -3.36
C TRP A 13 -0.78 11.33 -4.34
N CYS A 14 0.18 10.53 -3.90
CA CYS A 14 1.26 10.02 -4.74
C CYS A 14 1.15 8.51 -4.83
N PHE A 15 1.39 7.96 -6.02
CA PHE A 15 1.53 6.51 -6.18
C PHE A 15 2.73 6.03 -5.35
N SER A 16 2.51 5.05 -4.47
CA SER A 16 3.55 4.53 -3.59
C SER A 16 3.96 3.11 -4.00
N GLN A 17 3.02 2.17 -3.99
CA GLN A 17 3.30 0.77 -4.26
C GLN A 17 2.11 0.08 -4.95
N VAL A 18 2.41 -0.98 -5.69
CA VAL A 18 1.44 -1.96 -6.18
C VAL A 18 1.92 -3.35 -5.79
N LYS A 19 1.00 -4.23 -5.38
CA LYS A 19 1.26 -5.63 -5.04
C LYS A 19 0.27 -6.47 -5.84
N GLY A 20 0.71 -7.62 -6.34
CA GLY A 20 -0.13 -8.53 -7.13
C GLY A 20 0.53 -8.98 -8.43
N ALA A 21 -0.22 -9.72 -9.24
CA ALA A 21 0.20 -10.13 -10.57
C ALA A 21 0.25 -8.92 -11.51
N VAL A 22 1.24 -8.92 -12.42
CA VAL A 22 1.36 -7.93 -13.51
C VAL A 22 0.51 -8.35 -14.72
N ASP A 23 0.15 -9.63 -14.79
CA ASP A 23 -0.65 -10.22 -15.86
C ASP A 23 -2.15 -9.93 -15.69
N GLU A 24 -2.89 -9.95 -16.79
CA GLU A 24 -4.36 -9.79 -16.81
C GLU A 24 -5.09 -11.05 -16.31
N ASP A 25 -4.43 -12.21 -16.37
CA ASP A 25 -4.94 -13.49 -15.88
C ASP A 25 -4.86 -13.59 -14.34
N VAL A 26 -5.83 -12.99 -13.65
CA VAL A 26 -5.98 -13.07 -12.19
C VAL A 26 -6.85 -14.27 -11.81
N ALA A 27 -6.31 -15.20 -11.02
CA ALA A 27 -7.09 -16.31 -10.50
C ALA A 27 -8.17 -15.80 -9.53
N GLU A 28 -9.39 -16.37 -9.58
CA GLU A 28 -10.48 -15.95 -8.70
C GLU A 28 -10.10 -16.02 -7.21
N ALA A 29 -9.30 -17.01 -6.84
CA ALA A 29 -8.79 -17.21 -5.49
C ALA A 29 -7.88 -16.05 -5.02
N ASP A 30 -7.21 -15.36 -5.94
CA ASP A 30 -6.29 -14.26 -5.64
C ASP A 30 -7.00 -12.89 -5.56
N ILE A 31 -8.31 -12.82 -5.83
CA ILE A 31 -9.08 -11.59 -5.73
C ILE A 31 -9.21 -11.19 -4.26
N ILE A 32 -8.66 -10.03 -3.91
CA ILE A 32 -8.81 -9.42 -2.58
C ILE A 32 -10.30 -9.13 -2.32
N SER A 33 -10.79 -9.64 -1.20
CA SER A 33 -12.19 -9.54 -0.76
C SER A 33 -12.36 -8.64 0.47
N THR A 34 -11.30 -8.46 1.26
CA THR A 34 -11.31 -7.57 2.43
C THR A 34 -9.94 -6.92 2.66
N VAL A 35 -9.97 -5.71 3.24
CA VAL A 35 -8.78 -4.94 3.65
C VAL A 35 -9.05 -4.30 5.01
N GLU A 36 -8.10 -4.39 5.93
CA GLU A 36 -8.24 -3.83 7.27
C GLU A 36 -6.89 -3.35 7.82
N PHE A 37 -6.84 -2.12 8.31
CA PHE A 37 -5.72 -1.65 9.11
C PHE A 37 -5.93 -2.06 10.56
N ASN A 38 -4.85 -2.42 11.26
CA ASN A 38 -4.90 -2.49 12.70
C ASN A 38 -5.08 -1.09 13.32
N TYR A 39 -5.45 -1.03 14.60
CA TYR A 39 -5.76 0.24 15.28
C TYR A 39 -4.64 1.30 15.19
N SER A 40 -3.37 0.88 15.22
CA SER A 40 -2.21 1.77 15.09
C SER A 40 -1.95 2.26 13.66
N GLY A 41 -2.45 1.56 12.63
CA GLY A 41 -2.12 1.80 11.23
C GLY A 41 -0.76 1.25 10.77
N ASP A 42 -0.03 0.57 11.64
CA ASP A 42 1.28 -0.03 11.32
C ASP A 42 1.17 -1.35 10.54
N LEU A 43 0.01 -2.02 10.63
CA LEU A 43 -0.27 -3.26 9.90
C LEU A 43 -1.49 -3.08 8.99
N LEU A 44 -1.39 -3.61 7.78
CA LEU A 44 -2.49 -3.75 6.82
C LEU A 44 -2.70 -5.23 6.53
N ALA A 45 -3.88 -5.75 6.88
CA ALA A 45 -4.30 -7.10 6.53
C ALA A 45 -5.14 -7.07 5.25
N THR A 46 -4.91 -8.03 4.36
CA THR A 46 -5.74 -8.29 3.19
C THR A 46 -6.18 -9.75 3.20
N GLY A 47 -7.46 -10.01 2.93
CA GLY A 47 -7.97 -11.36 2.70
C GLY A 47 -8.41 -11.52 1.25
N ASP A 48 -8.19 -12.68 0.66
CA ASP A 48 -8.66 -13.01 -0.70
C ASP A 48 -9.79 -14.05 -0.69
N LYS A 49 -10.38 -14.32 -1.87
CA LYS A 49 -11.46 -15.31 -2.01
C LYS A 49 -10.99 -16.76 -1.80
N GLY A 50 -9.68 -17.03 -1.97
CA GLY A 50 -9.07 -18.32 -1.68
C GLY A 50 -8.89 -18.60 -0.18
N GLY A 51 -9.16 -17.61 0.66
CA GLY A 51 -9.04 -17.72 2.12
C GLY A 51 -7.63 -17.46 2.63
N ARG A 52 -6.71 -16.94 1.81
CA ARG A 52 -5.39 -16.51 2.29
C ARG A 52 -5.52 -15.14 2.95
N VAL A 53 -4.76 -14.97 4.02
CA VAL A 53 -4.60 -13.69 4.73
C VAL A 53 -3.14 -13.27 4.61
N VAL A 54 -2.91 -12.05 4.14
CA VAL A 54 -1.59 -11.43 4.02
C VAL A 54 -1.54 -10.21 4.94
N ILE A 55 -0.46 -10.07 5.70
CA ILE A 55 -0.24 -8.93 6.60
C ILE A 55 0.98 -8.16 6.10
N PHE A 56 0.78 -6.89 5.76
CA PHE A 56 1.82 -5.95 5.42
C PHE A 56 2.17 -5.11 6.65
N GLN A 57 3.46 -4.99 6.94
CA GLN A 57 3.97 -4.06 7.93
C GLN A 57 4.44 -2.79 7.22
N ARG A 58 4.02 -1.63 7.74
CA ARG A 58 4.51 -0.33 7.28
C ARG A 58 6.03 -0.29 7.41
N GLU A 59 6.72 0.08 6.33
CA GLU A 59 8.16 0.32 6.39
C GLU A 59 8.46 1.40 7.43
N GLN A 60 9.36 1.10 8.37
CA GLN A 60 9.88 2.12 9.26
C GLN A 60 10.69 3.09 8.40
N GLU A 61 10.37 4.38 8.49
CA GLU A 61 11.17 5.42 7.86
C GLU A 61 12.57 5.32 8.47
N ILE A 62 13.52 4.73 7.72
CA ILE A 62 14.94 4.88 8.04
C ILE A 62 15.21 6.35 7.78
N LYS A 63 14.99 7.17 8.80
CA LYS A 63 15.58 8.48 8.83
C LYS A 63 17.07 8.20 8.83
N LEU A 64 17.72 8.40 7.68
CA LEU A 64 19.16 8.65 7.60
C LEU A 64 19.43 9.96 8.35
N LEU A 65 19.18 9.96 9.66
CA LEU A 65 19.63 11.00 10.55
C LEU A 65 21.15 10.86 10.60
N ASN A 66 21.82 11.86 10.03
CA ASN A 66 23.19 12.29 10.38
C ASN A 66 24.36 11.70 9.58
N TYR A 67 24.37 11.82 8.24
CA TYR A 67 25.64 11.95 7.50
C TYR A 67 25.64 13.28 6.73
N GLY A 68 26.10 14.34 7.37
CA GLY A 68 26.25 15.65 6.73
C GLY A 68 26.11 16.88 7.63
N LYS A 69 26.40 16.79 8.93
CA LYS A 69 26.89 17.96 9.68
C LYS A 69 28.40 17.99 9.61
#